data_AF-A0A764MRK0-F1
#
_entry.id   AF-A0A764MRK0-F1
#
_cell.length_a   1.000
_cell.length_b   1.000
_cell.length_c   1.000
_cell.angle_alpha   90.00
_cell.angle_beta   90.00
_cell.angle_gamma   90.00
#
_symmetry.space_group_name_H-M   'P 1'
#
loop_
_entity.id
_entity.type
_entity.pdbx_description
1 polymer ?
#
loop_
_entity_poly.entity_id
_entity_poly.type
_entity_poly.pdbx_seq_one_letter_code
_entity_poly.pdbx_strand_id
1 'polypeptide(L)'
;MIIGNIEHLEVWLPTALRQAIEHVNAHVTATTAPGKYDIDGDRLFYMISENMTEPGESRSAEYHARYLDIQIVLQGQEGMAFSTQPAGTPHTDWLADKDIA
;
A
#
# COMPACT_ATOMS: atom_id res chain seq x y z
N MET A 1 -3.16 -10.21 4.84
CA MET A 1 -3.21 -9.99 3.38
C MET A 1 -4.66 -10.13 2.92
N ILE A 2 -5.15 -9.16 2.16
CA ILE A 2 -6.43 -9.21 1.42
C ILE A 2 -6.10 -8.88 -0.04
N ILE A 3 -6.64 -9.65 -0.98
CA ILE A 3 -6.44 -9.42 -2.43
C ILE A 3 -7.82 -9.33 -3.08
N GLY A 4 -8.03 -8.32 -3.92
CA GLY A 4 -9.30 -8.07 -4.56
C GLY A 4 -9.20 -7.03 -5.68
N ASN A 5 -10.36 -6.57 -6.15
CA ASN A 5 -10.47 -5.55 -7.20
C ASN A 5 -11.18 -4.32 -6.61
N ILE A 6 -10.56 -3.14 -6.74
CA ILE A 6 -11.08 -1.88 -6.20
C ILE A 6 -12.41 -1.44 -6.83
N GLU A 7 -12.76 -1.96 -8.01
CA GLU A 7 -14.04 -1.74 -8.68
C GLU A 7 -15.16 -2.66 -8.15
N HIS A 8 -14.81 -3.66 -7.34
CA HIS A 8 -15.75 -4.68 -6.82
C HIS A 8 -15.53 -4.91 -5.33
N LEU A 9 -15.90 -3.92 -4.51
CA LEU A 9 -15.70 -3.96 -3.06
C LEU A 9 -16.74 -4.84 -2.34
N GLU A 10 -16.32 -6.04 -1.96
CA GLU A 10 -17.13 -7.03 -1.25
C GLU A 10 -17.64 -6.57 0.12
N VAL A 11 -18.87 -6.95 0.49
CA VAL A 11 -19.56 -6.49 1.74
C VAL A 11 -18.78 -6.80 3.02
N TRP A 12 -17.98 -7.88 3.02
CA TRP A 12 -17.19 -8.29 4.19
C TRP A 12 -15.95 -7.42 4.43
N LEU A 13 -15.55 -6.55 3.49
CA LEU A 13 -14.40 -5.68 3.66
C LEU A 13 -14.66 -4.68 4.80
N PRO A 14 -13.75 -4.55 5.79
CA PRO A 14 -13.89 -3.60 6.88
C PRO A 14 -14.17 -2.18 6.39
N THR A 15 -15.12 -1.50 7.04
CA THR A 15 -15.63 -0.18 6.60
C THR A 15 -14.52 0.86 6.40
N ALA A 16 -13.53 0.92 7.28
CA ALA A 16 -12.43 1.88 7.16
C ALA A 16 -11.58 1.64 5.89
N LEU A 17 -11.33 0.38 5.51
CA LEU A 17 -10.60 0.05 4.29
C LEU A 17 -11.43 0.37 3.05
N ARG A 18 -12.74 0.05 3.08
CA ARG A 18 -13.67 0.42 2.01
C ARG A 18 -13.66 1.94 1.78
N GLN A 19 -13.80 2.73 2.84
CA GLN A 19 -13.83 4.19 2.77
C GLN A 19 -12.53 4.76 2.22
N ALA A 20 -11.37 4.20 2.59
CA ALA A 20 -10.08 4.61 2.04
C ALA A 20 -10.00 4.34 0.52
N ILE A 21 -10.44 3.17 0.06
CA ILE A 21 -10.44 2.82 -1.36
C ILE A 21 -11.44 3.69 -2.14
N GLU A 22 -12.65 3.90 -1.62
CA GLU A 22 -13.65 4.78 -2.22
C GLU A 22 -13.13 6.23 -2.31
N HIS A 23 -12.41 6.70 -1.29
CA HIS A 23 -11.77 8.02 -1.34
C HIS A 23 -10.74 8.11 -2.48
N VAL A 24 -9.86 7.10 -2.63
CA VAL A 24 -8.88 7.06 -3.72
C VAL A 24 -9.58 7.06 -5.08
N ASN A 25 -10.60 6.20 -5.28
CA ASN A 25 -11.36 6.13 -6.53
C ASN A 25 -12.05 7.45 -6.90
N ALA A 26 -12.48 8.23 -5.90
CA ALA A 26 -13.15 9.51 -6.12
C ALA A 26 -12.20 10.69 -6.42
N HIS A 27 -10.94 10.63 -5.96
CA HIS A 27 -10.03 11.78 -5.98
C HIS A 27 -8.77 11.58 -6.83
N VAL A 28 -8.37 10.34 -7.09
CA VAL A 28 -7.17 10.04 -7.89
C VAL A 28 -7.58 9.80 -9.34
N THR A 29 -6.96 10.54 -10.25
CA THR A 29 -7.13 10.39 -11.68
C THR A 29 -5.78 10.14 -12.35
N ALA A 30 -5.78 9.80 -13.64
CA ALA A 30 -4.56 9.61 -14.43
C ALA A 30 -3.68 10.88 -14.53
N THR A 31 -4.18 12.05 -14.11
CA THR A 31 -3.43 13.32 -14.11
C THR A 31 -3.03 13.78 -12.72
N THR A 32 -3.42 13.06 -11.66
CA THR A 32 -2.99 13.39 -10.30
C THR A 32 -1.50 13.15 -10.17
N ALA A 33 -0.75 14.18 -9.79
CA ALA A 33 0.71 14.11 -9.74
C ALA A 33 1.22 13.12 -8.67
N PRO A 34 2.39 12.49 -8.86
CA PRO A 34 3.07 11.75 -7.81
C PRO A 34 3.31 12.61 -6.56
N GLY A 35 3.14 12.03 -5.39
CA GLY A 35 3.27 12.74 -4.12
C GLY A 35 2.49 12.11 -2.97
N LYS A 36 2.61 12.71 -1.78
CA LYS A 36 1.85 12.36 -0.59
C LYS A 36 0.62 13.26 -0.48
N TYR A 37 -0.52 12.65 -0.19
CA TYR A 37 -1.81 13.32 0.00
C TYR A 37 -2.43 12.90 1.33
N ASP A 38 -2.64 13.87 2.21
CA ASP A 38 -3.23 13.62 3.52
C ASP A 38 -4.76 13.53 3.41
N ILE A 39 -5.36 12.52 4.08
CA ILE A 39 -6.82 12.39 4.25
C ILE A 39 -7.19 12.78 5.69
N ASP A 40 -6.43 12.29 6.67
CA ASP A 40 -6.64 12.56 8.08
C ASP A 40 -5.29 12.63 8.82
N GLY A 41 -4.52 13.68 8.51
CA GLY A 41 -3.18 13.90 9.04
C GLY A 41 -2.30 12.66 8.91
N ASP A 42 -1.62 12.29 9.99
CA ASP A 42 -0.77 11.10 10.02
C ASP A 42 -1.57 9.79 10.15
N ARG A 43 -2.88 9.82 10.45
CA ARG A 43 -3.66 8.59 10.65
C ARG A 43 -4.03 7.90 9.33
N LEU A 44 -4.23 8.68 8.27
CA LEU A 44 -4.60 8.16 6.96
C LEU A 44 -4.13 9.13 5.87
N PHE A 45 -3.29 8.62 4.97
CA PHE A 45 -2.77 9.32 3.81
C PHE A 45 -2.53 8.31 2.69
N TYR A 46 -2.39 8.77 1.46
CA TYR A 46 -1.96 7.93 0.35
C TYR A 46 -0.77 8.56 -0.38
N MET A 47 0.03 7.71 -1.01
CA MET A 47 1.16 8.11 -1.83
C MET A 47 0.94 7.63 -3.25
N ILE A 48 1.07 8.54 -4.22
CA ILE A 48 1.11 8.21 -5.63
C ILE A 48 2.58 8.16 -6.05
N SER A 49 2.99 7.05 -6.63
CA SER A 49 4.33 6.85 -7.16
C SER A 49 4.28 6.27 -8.57
N GLU A 50 5.18 6.75 -9.44
CA GLU A 50 5.39 6.22 -10.78
C GLU A 50 6.77 5.56 -10.83
N ASN A 51 6.79 4.23 -10.73
CA ASN A 51 8.02 3.44 -10.65
C ASN A 51 8.07 2.38 -11.75
N MET A 52 9.29 1.96 -12.09
CA MET A 52 9.52 0.78 -12.94
C MET A 52 9.66 -0.46 -12.06
N THR A 53 9.01 -1.54 -12.48
CA THR A 53 9.13 -2.84 -11.80
C THR A 53 10.53 -3.41 -11.96
N GLU A 54 10.96 -4.19 -10.97
CA GLU A 54 12.24 -4.88 -10.97
C GLU A 54 12.03 -6.37 -10.68
N PRO A 55 12.99 -7.25 -11.03
CA PRO A 55 12.95 -8.65 -10.63
C PRO A 55 12.81 -8.79 -9.12
N GLY A 56 12.02 -9.77 -8.66
CA GLY A 56 11.79 -10.00 -7.23
C GLY A 56 13.08 -10.24 -6.42
N GLU A 57 14.09 -10.85 -7.03
CA GLU A 57 15.41 -11.06 -6.41
C GLU A 57 16.18 -9.76 -6.14
N SER A 58 15.83 -8.68 -6.84
CA SER A 58 16.41 -7.34 -6.67
C SER A 58 15.63 -6.48 -5.67
N ARG A 59 14.50 -6.98 -5.14
CA ARG A 59 13.67 -6.28 -4.16
C ARG A 59 13.77 -6.97 -2.80
N SER A 60 13.94 -6.16 -1.76
CA SER A 60 13.86 -6.64 -0.37
C SER A 60 12.40 -6.68 0.08
N ALA A 61 12.04 -7.68 0.86
CA ALA A 61 10.75 -7.68 1.55
C ALA A 61 10.78 -6.66 2.69
N GLU A 62 9.63 -6.03 2.95
CA GLU A 62 9.47 -5.06 4.02
C GLU A 62 8.17 -5.32 4.81
N TYR A 63 8.12 -4.82 6.05
CA TYR A 63 6.90 -4.79 6.86
C TYR A 63 6.85 -3.55 7.77
N HIS A 64 5.64 -3.29 8.27
CA HIS A 64 5.30 -2.11 9.06
C HIS A 64 4.73 -2.51 10.43
N ALA A 65 4.91 -1.67 11.44
CA ALA A 65 4.39 -1.87 12.80
C ALA A 65 3.25 -0.91 13.16
N ARG A 66 3.23 0.31 12.60
CA ARG A 66 2.24 1.36 12.90
C ARG A 66 1.15 1.42 11.83
N TYR A 67 1.51 1.31 10.57
CA TYR A 67 0.60 1.40 9.44
C TYR A 67 0.29 0.02 8.85
N LEU A 68 -0.87 -0.05 8.22
CA LEU A 68 -1.19 -1.10 7.26
C LEU A 68 -1.18 -0.48 5.87
N ASP A 69 -0.83 -1.31 4.90
CA ASP A 69 -0.80 -0.90 3.50
C ASP A 69 -2.08 -1.31 2.76
N ILE A 70 -2.58 -0.38 1.94
CA ILE A 70 -3.55 -0.65 0.88
C ILE A 70 -2.84 -0.33 -0.44
N GLN A 71 -2.20 -1.33 -1.03
CA GLN A 71 -1.46 -1.16 -2.28
C GLN A 71 -2.41 -1.31 -3.47
N ILE A 72 -2.48 -0.29 -4.31
CA ILE A 72 -3.38 -0.21 -5.47
C ILE A 72 -2.55 0.04 -6.73
N VAL A 73 -2.64 -0.88 -7.69
CA VAL A 73 -2.08 -0.65 -9.04
C VAL A 73 -3.05 0.23 -9.83
N LEU A 74 -2.71 1.52 -9.96
CA LEU A 74 -3.53 2.49 -10.71
C LEU A 74 -3.45 2.26 -12.24
N GLN A 75 -2.26 1.96 -12.74
CA GLN A 75 -2.01 1.70 -14.16
C GLN A 75 -0.85 0.72 -14.34
N GLY A 76 -0.97 -0.20 -15.29
CA GLY A 76 0.07 -1.20 -15.59
C GLY A 76 -0.12 -2.49 -14.81
N GLN A 77 0.98 -3.17 -14.49
CA GLN A 77 1.00 -4.44 -13.79
C GLN A 77 2.22 -4.53 -12.89
N GLU A 78 2.01 -4.96 -11.64
CA GLU A 78 3.04 -5.20 -10.65
C GLU A 78 2.83 -6.57 -9.99
N GLY A 79 3.93 -7.27 -9.72
CA GLY A 79 3.92 -8.49 -8.93
C GLY A 79 4.29 -8.19 -7.48
N MET A 80 3.45 -8.62 -6.54
CA MET A 80 3.68 -8.44 -5.10
C MET A 80 3.81 -9.79 -4.42
N ALA A 81 4.98 -10.04 -3.81
CA ALA A 81 5.21 -11.23 -3.01
C ALA A 81 4.84 -10.94 -1.54
N PHE A 82 4.24 -11.91 -0.87
CA PHE A 82 3.90 -11.80 0.55
C PHE A 82 4.05 -13.13 1.27
N SER A 83 4.15 -13.06 2.60
CA SER A 83 4.14 -14.22 3.49
C SER A 83 3.04 -14.04 4.54
N THR A 84 2.42 -15.16 4.96
CA THR A 84 1.51 -15.21 6.11
C THR A 84 2.20 -15.73 7.37
N GLN A 85 3.49 -16.04 7.29
CA GLN A 85 4.32 -16.40 8.43
C GLN A 85 4.86 -15.13 9.11
N PRO A 86 5.27 -15.22 10.38
CA PRO A 86 5.96 -14.12 11.06
C PRO A 86 7.18 -13.64 10.25
N ALA A 87 7.48 -12.35 10.34
CA ALA A 87 8.69 -11.80 9.76
C ALA A 87 9.94 -12.49 10.34
N GLY A 88 10.92 -12.73 9.49
CA GLY A 88 12.25 -13.15 9.92
C GLY A 88 13.05 -11.98 10.50
N THR A 89 14.34 -12.19 10.70
CA THR A 89 15.25 -11.09 11.07
C THR A 89 15.37 -10.11 9.90
N PRO A 90 15.03 -8.82 10.08
CA PRO A 90 15.16 -7.84 9.01
C PRO A 90 16.64 -7.53 8.72
N HIS A 91 16.93 -7.16 7.47
CA HIS A 91 18.27 -6.69 7.09
C HIS A 91 18.50 -5.25 7.54
N THR A 92 17.44 -4.44 7.54
CA THR A 92 17.43 -3.04 8.00
C THR A 92 16.24 -2.88 8.94
N ASP A 93 16.42 -2.33 10.13
CA ASP A 93 15.31 -2.09 11.07
C ASP A 93 15.17 -0.60 11.35
N TRP A 94 14.16 0.03 10.75
CA TRP A 94 13.78 1.43 10.96
C TRP A 94 12.33 1.56 11.43
N LEU A 95 11.79 0.56 12.14
CA LEU A 95 10.39 0.56 12.58
C LEU A 95 10.05 1.77 13.44
N ALA A 96 10.95 2.16 14.36
CA ALA A 96 10.71 3.28 15.27
C ALA A 96 10.54 4.62 14.54
N ASP A 97 11.37 4.87 13.53
CA ASP A 97 11.45 6.18 12.87
C ASP A 97 10.57 6.23 11.62
N LYS A 98 10.73 5.24 10.74
CA LYS A 98 10.16 5.22 9.39
C LYS A 98 9.07 4.17 9.20
N ASP A 99 8.80 3.38 10.24
CA ASP A 99 7.87 2.26 10.21
C ASP A 99 8.20 1.19 9.17
N ILE A 100 9.47 0.95 8.86
CA ILE A 100 9.87 -0.02 7.83
C ILE A 100 11.01 -0.90 8.34
N ALA A 101 10.90 -2.22 8.12
CA ALA A 101 11.96 -3.20 8.36
C ALA A 101 11.93 -4.35 7.35
#